data_AF-A0A1D6EGM4-F1
#
_entry.id   AF-A0A1D6EGM4-F1
#
_cell.length_a   1.000
_cell.length_b   1.000
_cell.length_c   1.000
_cell.angle_alpha   90.00
_cell.angle_beta   90.00
_cell.angle_gamma   90.00
#
_symmetry.space_group_name_H-M   'P 1'
#
loop_
_entity.id
_entity.type
_entity.pdbx_description
1 polymer ?
#
loop_
_entity_poly.entity_id
_entity_poly.type
_entity_poly.pdbx_seq_one_letter_code
_entity_poly.pdbx_strand_id
1 'polypeptide(L)'
;MCGRARCTLSPAEVARAFGFPTTSANAGGGGDGPAVPTLHLNRFRPSYNVLPGAYLPVGAMRALPGCAHGGGGSDGEGPVIQCMKWGLVPSFTGKAEKPDYFRMFNARSESVKEKVSFRRLIQKNRCLVAVEGYVIMVDFEFCDFYLCHARSSVL
;
A
#
# COMPACT_ATOMS: atom_id res chain seq x y z
N MET A 1 -15.11 3.03 -11.30
CA MET A 1 -13.73 2.65 -10.91
C MET A 1 -13.19 3.73 -9.98
N CYS A 2 -12.43 3.38 -8.94
CA CYS A 2 -11.79 4.39 -8.09
C CYS A 2 -10.49 4.87 -8.75
N GLY A 3 -10.45 6.16 -9.12
CA GLY A 3 -9.29 6.79 -9.77
C GLY A 3 -8.68 7.94 -8.98
N ARG A 4 -9.24 8.26 -7.81
CA ARG A 4 -8.71 9.25 -6.87
C ARG A 4 -8.87 8.76 -5.45
N ALA A 5 -7.95 9.14 -4.57
CA ALA A 5 -8.00 8.80 -3.16
C ALA A 5 -7.56 9.97 -2.27
N ARG A 6 -8.04 9.99 -1.04
CA ARG A 6 -7.52 10.85 0.03
C ARG A 6 -6.54 10.01 0.87
N CYS A 7 -5.33 10.52 1.03
CA CYS A 7 -4.35 9.91 1.92
C CYS A 7 -3.52 11.01 2.58
N THR A 8 -3.89 11.36 3.81
CA THR A 8 -3.20 12.35 4.64
C THR A 8 -2.59 11.75 5.92
N LEU A 9 -2.61 10.42 6.03
CA LEU A 9 -2.18 9.65 7.20
C LEU A 9 -0.69 9.86 7.51
N SER A 10 -0.38 10.11 8.78
CA SER A 10 0.98 10.04 9.33
C SER A 10 1.51 8.59 9.34
N PRO A 11 2.84 8.39 9.42
CA PRO A 11 3.43 7.05 9.51
C PRO A 11 2.84 6.16 10.62
N ALA A 12 2.50 6.73 11.76
CA ALA A 12 1.89 6.01 12.87
C ALA A 12 0.44 5.63 12.58
N GLU A 13 -0.33 6.51 11.95
CA GLU A 13 -1.70 6.20 11.51
C GLU A 13 -1.73 5.11 10.44
N VAL A 14 -0.76 5.13 9.51
CA VAL A 14 -0.57 4.06 8.53
C VAL A 14 -0.31 2.72 9.24
N ALA A 15 0.59 2.69 10.23
CA ALA A 15 0.88 1.48 11.00
C ALA A 15 -0.37 0.95 11.72
N ARG A 16 -1.11 1.85 12.40
CA ARG A 16 -2.37 1.52 13.07
C ARG A 16 -3.43 0.99 12.10
N ALA A 17 -3.56 1.59 10.91
CA ALA A 17 -4.50 1.15 9.89
C ALA A 17 -4.21 -0.28 9.39
N PHE A 18 -2.93 -0.69 9.38
CA PHE A 18 -2.54 -2.07 9.06
C PHE A 18 -2.57 -3.03 10.26
N GLY A 19 -2.80 -2.53 11.48
CA GLY A 19 -2.69 -3.32 12.71
C GLY A 19 -1.24 -3.66 13.08
N PHE A 20 -0.27 -2.89 12.60
CA PHE A 20 1.15 -3.06 12.93
C PHE A 20 1.50 -2.37 14.25
N PRO A 21 2.48 -2.91 15.01
CA PRO A 21 2.88 -2.31 16.28
C PRO A 21 3.46 -0.91 16.07
N THR A 22 3.17 -0.03 17.03
CA THR A 22 3.74 1.33 17.09
C THR A 22 4.63 1.46 18.32
N THR A 23 5.69 2.24 18.23
CA THR A 23 6.50 2.62 19.39
C THR A 23 5.66 3.52 20.30
N SER A 24 5.58 3.20 21.59
CA SER A 24 4.94 4.07 22.58
C SER A 24 5.94 5.10 23.10
N ALA A 25 5.46 6.33 23.32
CA ALA A 25 6.21 7.50 23.81
C ALA A 25 6.96 7.35 25.16
N ASN A 26 6.99 6.16 25.79
CA ASN A 26 7.64 5.93 27.09
C ASN A 26 9.18 5.76 27.05
N ALA A 27 9.83 5.99 25.91
CA ALA A 27 11.28 6.03 25.79
C ALA A 27 11.73 7.35 25.14
N GLY A 28 11.70 8.44 25.91
CA GLY A 28 12.38 9.69 25.57
C GLY A 28 11.79 10.48 24.39
N GLY A 29 10.65 11.15 24.60
CA GLY A 29 10.27 12.38 23.89
C GLY A 29 9.99 12.32 22.37
N GLY A 30 10.16 11.16 21.72
CA GLY A 30 9.79 10.96 20.32
C GLY A 30 8.35 10.48 20.18
N GLY A 31 7.56 11.13 19.32
CA GLY A 31 6.15 10.77 19.09
C GLY A 31 5.95 9.34 18.60
N ASP A 32 4.71 8.85 18.70
CA ASP A 32 4.32 7.51 18.22
C ASP A 32 4.73 7.31 16.76
N GLY A 33 5.43 6.21 16.48
CA GLY A 33 5.91 5.85 15.15
C GLY A 33 5.73 4.36 14.86
N PRO A 34 5.88 3.91 13.60
CA PRO A 34 5.84 2.49 13.28
C PRO A 34 7.00 1.74 13.94
N ALA A 35 6.70 0.65 14.66
CA ALA A 35 7.70 -0.28 15.20
C ALA A 35 8.10 -1.37 14.18
N VAL A 36 7.72 -1.18 12.92
CA VAL A 36 8.07 -2.06 11.79
C VAL A 36 8.98 -1.31 10.82
N PRO A 37 9.81 -2.01 10.04
CA PRO A 37 10.65 -1.35 9.04
C PRO A 37 9.83 -0.50 8.08
N THR A 38 10.31 0.73 7.86
CA THR A 38 9.73 1.65 6.87
C THR A 38 10.65 1.79 5.67
N LEU A 39 10.12 1.56 4.47
CA LEU A 39 10.89 1.61 3.22
C LEU A 39 10.39 2.74 2.34
N HIS A 40 11.28 3.67 1.99
CA HIS A 40 11.01 4.78 1.07
C HIS A 40 9.82 5.68 1.48
N LEU A 41 9.45 5.70 2.76
CA LEU A 41 8.31 6.49 3.25
C LEU A 41 8.49 8.00 3.02
N ASN A 42 9.73 8.45 2.89
CA ASN A 42 10.10 9.80 2.49
C ASN A 42 9.59 10.23 1.09
N ARG A 43 9.10 9.30 0.26
CA ARG A 43 8.48 9.60 -1.05
C ARG A 43 6.98 9.90 -0.95
N PHE A 44 6.34 9.51 0.15
CA PHE A 44 4.94 9.80 0.37
C PHE A 44 4.70 11.30 0.53
N ARG A 45 3.66 11.80 -0.11
CA ARG A 45 3.23 13.20 0.01
C ARG A 45 1.75 13.18 0.39
N PRO A 46 1.39 13.54 1.65
CA PRO A 46 0.01 13.68 2.08
C PRO A 46 -0.79 14.54 1.10
N SER A 47 -1.95 14.06 0.67
CA SER A 47 -2.82 14.79 -0.24
C SER A 47 -4.28 14.38 -0.06
N TYR A 48 -5.18 15.37 -0.15
CA TYR A 48 -6.62 15.15 -0.22
C TYR A 48 -7.07 14.59 -1.57
N ASN A 49 -6.23 14.71 -2.61
CA ASN A 49 -6.54 14.24 -3.96
C ASN A 49 -5.30 13.59 -4.59
N VAL A 50 -5.15 12.29 -4.34
CA VAL A 50 -4.10 11.43 -4.87
C VAL A 50 -4.56 10.83 -6.20
N LEU A 51 -3.69 10.83 -7.20
CA LEU A 51 -3.94 10.29 -8.54
C LEU A 51 -3.01 9.09 -8.83
N PRO A 52 -3.34 8.25 -9.84
CA PRO A 52 -2.40 7.30 -10.40
C PRO A 52 -1.06 7.95 -10.76
N GLY A 53 0.04 7.29 -10.43
CA GLY A 53 1.41 7.78 -10.54
C GLY A 53 1.96 8.40 -9.26
N ALA A 54 1.10 8.72 -8.28
CA ALA A 54 1.51 9.18 -6.96
C ALA A 54 2.04 8.02 -6.10
N TYR A 55 2.80 8.36 -5.06
CA TYR A 55 3.30 7.40 -4.08
C TYR A 55 2.33 7.29 -2.90
N LEU A 56 1.97 6.07 -2.52
CA LEU A 56 1.08 5.76 -1.40
C LEU A 56 1.77 4.80 -0.42
N PRO A 57 1.46 4.90 0.88
CA PRO A 57 1.93 3.94 1.87
C PRO A 57 1.19 2.61 1.70
N VAL A 58 1.96 1.52 1.69
CA VAL A 58 1.43 0.16 1.62
C VAL A 58 2.06 -0.73 2.69
N GLY A 59 1.24 -1.60 3.27
CA GLY A 59 1.66 -2.67 4.18
C GLY A 59 1.89 -3.96 3.40
N ALA A 60 2.97 -4.68 3.67
CA ALA A 60 3.26 -5.96 3.04
C ALA A 60 4.04 -6.87 3.99
N MET A 61 3.99 -8.18 3.75
CA MET A 61 4.91 -9.14 4.36
C MET A 61 6.14 -9.28 3.46
N ARG A 62 7.33 -9.25 4.05
CA ARG A 62 8.60 -9.40 3.33
C ARG A 62 9.55 -10.26 4.14
N ALA A 63 10.37 -11.05 3.45
CA ALA A 63 11.53 -11.67 4.07
C ALA A 63 12.44 -10.57 4.66
N LEU A 64 12.64 -10.60 5.98
CA LEU A 64 13.54 -9.68 6.66
C LEU A 64 14.62 -10.47 7.41
N PRO A 65 15.88 -10.05 7.34
CA PRO A 65 16.92 -10.66 8.16
C PRO A 65 16.63 -10.36 9.64
N GLY A 66 16.52 -11.42 10.46
CA GLY A 66 16.41 -11.31 11.92
C GLY A 66 14.99 -11.22 12.50
N CYS A 67 13.91 -11.24 11.70
CA CYS A 67 12.56 -11.36 12.23
C CYS A 67 12.21 -12.82 12.55
N ALA A 68 12.77 -13.33 13.64
CA ALA A 68 12.38 -14.62 14.22
C ALA A 68 11.14 -14.40 15.10
N HIS A 69 9.94 -14.58 14.54
CA HIS A 69 8.75 -14.74 15.37
C HIS A 69 8.71 -16.18 15.89
N GLY A 70 9.40 -16.42 17.01
CA GLY A 70 9.37 -17.70 17.74
C GLY A 70 10.16 -18.84 17.11
N GLY A 71 11.39 -19.06 17.62
CA GLY A 71 12.09 -20.35 17.65
C GLY A 71 12.26 -21.13 16.33
N GLY A 72 13.37 -20.88 15.62
CA GLY A 72 13.87 -21.77 14.57
C GLY A 72 14.42 -21.01 13.37
N GLY A 73 15.70 -21.20 13.06
CA GLY A 73 16.44 -20.44 12.05
C GLY A 73 15.99 -20.71 10.62
N SER A 74 14.99 -19.97 10.16
CA SER A 74 14.65 -19.79 8.75
C SER A 74 14.32 -18.31 8.50
N ASP A 75 14.75 -17.77 7.36
CA ASP A 75 14.45 -16.40 6.90
C ASP A 75 12.93 -16.12 7.00
N GLY A 76 12.50 -15.52 8.10
CA GLY A 76 11.10 -15.25 8.38
C GLY A 76 10.58 -14.09 7.52
N GLU A 77 9.28 -14.13 7.18
CA GLU A 77 8.61 -12.95 6.67
C GLU A 77 8.08 -12.10 7.84
N GLY A 78 8.34 -10.78 7.79
CA GLY A 78 7.83 -9.81 8.74
C GLY A 78 7.06 -8.69 8.06
N PRO A 79 6.19 -7.99 8.82
CA PRO A 79 5.45 -6.85 8.31
C PRO A 79 6.38 -5.67 8.03
N VAL A 80 6.16 -4.99 6.91
CA VAL A 80 6.82 -3.73 6.55
C VAL A 80 5.81 -2.71 6.07
N ILE A 81 6.13 -1.44 6.29
CA ILE A 81 5.45 -0.32 5.63
C ILE A 81 6.38 0.19 4.55
N GLN A 82 5.94 0.21 3.31
CA GLN A 82 6.75 0.71 2.20
C GLN A 82 5.94 1.71 1.39
N CYS A 83 6.62 2.64 0.73
CA CYS A 83 5.98 3.56 -0.19
C CYS A 83 6.06 3.04 -1.63
N MET A 84 4.92 2.86 -2.28
CA MET A 84 4.82 2.35 -3.65
C MET A 84 4.05 3.31 -4.54
N LYS A 85 4.32 3.24 -5.85
CA LYS A 85 3.61 4.04 -6.83
C LYS A 85 2.28 3.41 -7.19
N TRP A 86 1.20 4.19 -7.20
CA TRP A 86 -0.12 3.75 -7.60
C TRP A 86 -0.22 3.66 -9.13
N GLY A 87 -0.05 2.46 -9.68
CA GLY A 87 -0.01 2.23 -11.11
C GLY A 87 1.06 1.19 -11.42
N LEU A 88 0.61 -0.01 -11.79
CA LEU A 88 1.53 -1.09 -12.09
C LEU A 88 2.29 -0.80 -13.38
N VAL A 89 3.62 -0.89 -13.32
CA VAL A 89 4.48 -0.89 -14.50
C VAL A 89 4.93 -2.33 -14.74
N PRO A 90 4.43 -3.00 -15.79
CA PRO A 90 4.87 -4.35 -16.10
C PRO A 90 6.37 -4.42 -16.38
N SER A 91 6.99 -5.56 -16.06
CA SER A 91 8.43 -5.77 -16.27
C SER A 91 8.85 -5.72 -17.75
N PHE A 92 7.90 -5.91 -18.68
CA PHE A 92 8.14 -5.86 -20.12
C PHE A 92 7.95 -4.46 -20.72
N THR A 93 7.58 -3.45 -19.93
CA THR A 93 7.57 -2.05 -20.38
C THR A 93 9.00 -1.61 -20.70
N GLY A 94 9.20 -1.01 -21.87
CA GLY A 94 10.52 -0.57 -22.31
C GLY A 94 11.11 0.45 -21.34
N LYS A 95 12.41 0.35 -21.02
CA LYS A 95 13.08 1.25 -20.07
C LYS A 95 13.07 2.72 -20.50
N ALA A 96 12.99 2.98 -21.81
CA ALA A 96 12.91 4.31 -22.40
C ALA A 96 11.48 4.83 -22.55
N GLU A 97 10.47 4.00 -22.34
CA GLU A 97 9.07 4.38 -22.46
C GLU A 97 8.60 5.08 -21.18
N LYS A 98 7.93 6.23 -21.31
CA LYS A 98 7.32 6.90 -20.16
C LYS A 98 6.21 5.98 -19.61
N PRO A 99 6.29 5.53 -18.35
CA PRO A 99 5.29 4.61 -17.83
C PRO A 99 3.93 5.29 -17.72
N ASP A 100 2.91 4.68 -18.31
CA ASP A 100 1.53 5.13 -18.20
C ASP A 100 0.84 4.44 -17.01
N TYR A 101 0.78 5.16 -15.90
CA TYR A 101 0.19 4.68 -14.65
C TYR A 101 -1.34 4.54 -14.72
N PHE A 102 -2.01 5.19 -15.68
CA PHE A 102 -3.47 5.12 -15.83
C PHE A 102 -3.93 3.86 -16.56
N ARG A 103 -3.02 3.10 -17.20
CA ARG A 103 -3.39 1.85 -17.85
C ARG A 103 -3.58 0.69 -16.88
N MET A 104 -2.84 0.67 -15.78
CA MET A 104 -2.81 -0.48 -14.84
C MET A 104 -2.82 -0.05 -13.36
N PHE A 105 -3.62 0.96 -13.03
CA PHE A 105 -3.85 1.40 -11.64
C PHE A 105 -4.91 0.58 -10.89
N ASN A 106 -5.76 -0.16 -11.61
CA ASN A 106 -6.77 -1.05 -11.04
C ASN A 106 -6.64 -2.46 -11.64
N ALA A 107 -6.94 -3.47 -10.81
CA ALA A 107 -7.07 -4.86 -11.23
C ALA A 107 -8.47 -5.37 -10.82
N ARG A 108 -9.20 -5.95 -11.77
CA ARG A 108 -10.52 -6.55 -11.54
C ARG A 108 -10.37 -7.95 -10.96
N SER A 109 -11.01 -8.25 -9.84
CA SER A 109 -10.92 -9.53 -9.14
C SER A 109 -11.28 -10.73 -10.01
N GLU A 110 -12.19 -10.55 -10.96
CA GLU A 110 -12.67 -11.58 -11.88
C GLU A 110 -11.58 -12.01 -12.88
N SER A 111 -10.75 -11.08 -13.34
CA SER A 111 -9.78 -11.30 -14.44
C SER A 111 -8.31 -11.22 -13.99
N VAL A 112 -8.05 -10.95 -12.71
CA VAL A 112 -6.69 -10.73 -12.19
C VAL A 112 -5.77 -11.96 -12.36
N LYS A 113 -6.34 -13.17 -12.35
CA LYS A 113 -5.61 -14.43 -12.53
C LYS A 113 -5.26 -14.74 -14.00
N GLU A 114 -6.00 -14.14 -14.94
CA GLU A 114 -5.84 -14.41 -16.37
C GLU A 114 -4.84 -13.45 -17.01
N LYS A 115 -4.86 -12.18 -16.60
CA LYS A 115 -4.00 -11.13 -17.16
C LYS A 115 -2.53 -11.36 -16.80
N VAL A 116 -1.68 -11.48 -17.82
CA VAL A 116 -0.22 -11.69 -17.68
C VAL A 116 0.44 -10.66 -16.77
N SER A 117 0.00 -9.39 -16.83
CA SER A 117 0.52 -8.31 -15.98
C SER A 117 0.33 -8.57 -14.48
N PHE A 118 -0.76 -9.23 -14.07
CA PHE A 118 -1.13 -9.37 -12.67
C PHE A 118 -0.95 -10.79 -12.11
N ARG A 119 -1.09 -11.83 -12.94
CA ARG A 119 -1.11 -13.24 -12.49
C ARG A 119 0.06 -13.61 -11.58
N ARG A 120 1.27 -13.14 -11.91
CA ARG A 120 2.49 -13.43 -11.15
C ARG A 120 2.54 -12.71 -9.79
N LEU A 121 1.87 -11.57 -9.67
CA LEU A 121 1.91 -10.72 -8.47
C LEU A 121 1.02 -11.24 -7.35
N ILE A 122 -0.06 -11.97 -7.68
CA ILE A 122 -1.02 -12.48 -6.69
C ILE A 122 -0.34 -13.38 -5.65
N GLN A 123 0.68 -14.14 -6.05
CA GLN A 123 1.32 -15.11 -5.18
C GLN A 123 2.35 -14.50 -4.23
N LYS A 124 3.07 -13.45 -4.65
CA LYS A 124 4.26 -12.95 -3.93
C LYS A 124 4.28 -11.46 -3.62
N ASN A 125 3.40 -10.68 -4.26
CA ASN A 125 3.47 -9.22 -4.25
C ASN A 125 2.15 -8.60 -3.80
N ARG A 126 1.42 -9.29 -2.91
CA ARG A 126 0.24 -8.74 -2.25
C ARG A 126 0.66 -7.64 -1.28
N CYS A 127 -0.09 -6.55 -1.28
CA CYS A 127 0.07 -5.46 -0.33
C CYS A 127 -1.30 -4.85 -0.03
N LEU A 128 -1.39 -4.16 1.10
CA LEU A 128 -2.55 -3.38 1.52
C LEU A 128 -2.20 -1.91 1.37
N VAL A 129 -3.06 -1.12 0.72
CA VAL A 129 -2.86 0.32 0.56
C VAL A 129 -3.64 1.05 1.65
N ALA A 130 -3.01 1.93 2.42
CA ALA A 130 -3.70 2.73 3.41
C ALA A 130 -4.18 4.05 2.79
N VAL A 131 -5.49 4.27 2.80
CA VAL A 131 -6.15 5.51 2.36
C VAL A 131 -7.32 5.81 3.31
N GLU A 132 -7.64 7.08 3.49
CA GLU A 132 -8.82 7.49 4.30
C GLU A 132 -10.12 7.33 3.51
N GLY A 133 -10.04 7.39 2.19
CA GLY A 133 -11.14 7.06 1.29
C GLY A 133 -10.77 7.31 -0.17
N TYR A 134 -11.72 7.03 -1.06
CA TYR A 134 -11.55 7.14 -2.50
C TYR A 134 -12.77 7.75 -3.18
N VAL A 135 -12.58 8.32 -4.37
CA VAL A 135 -13.68 8.89 -5.17
C VAL A 135 -14.06 7.91 -6.26
N ILE A 136 -15.36 7.68 -6.42
CA ILE A 136 -15.94 6.96 -7.55
C ILE A 136 -16.65 7.95 -8.45
N MET A 137 -16.49 7.79 -9.77
CA MET A 137 -17.39 8.47 -10.71
C MET A 137 -18.59 7.56 -10.91
N VAL A 138 -19.77 8.08 -10.59
CA VAL A 138 -21.07 7.50 -10.94
C VAL A 138 -21.61 8.36 -12.08
N ASP A 139 -22.26 7.74 -13.07
CA ASP A 139 -22.67 8.42 -14.31
C ASP A 139 -23.29 9.80 -14.05
N PHE A 140 -22.67 10.83 -14.64
CA PHE A 140 -23.06 12.26 -14.63
C PHE A 140 -23.39 12.94 -13.28
N GLU A 141 -23.02 12.37 -12.14
CA GLU A 141 -23.13 13.05 -10.84
C GLU A 141 -21.92 12.75 -9.94
N PHE A 142 -21.33 13.82 -9.41
CA PHE A 142 -20.17 13.77 -8.51
C PHE A 142 -20.63 13.24 -7.15
N CYS A 143 -20.72 11.93 -6.97
CA CYS A 143 -20.97 11.35 -5.65
C CYS A 143 -19.65 11.11 -4.92
N ASP A 144 -19.34 11.97 -3.94
CA ASP A 144 -18.26 11.77 -2.98
C ASP A 144 -18.63 10.64 -1.98
N PHE A 145 -18.49 9.39 -2.39
CA PHE A 145 -18.60 8.24 -1.47
C PHE A 145 -17.24 7.87 -0.87
N TYR A 146 -17.02 8.16 0.41
CA TYR A 146 -15.89 7.64 1.17
C TYR A 146 -16.22 6.24 1.71
N LEU A 147 -15.74 5.17 1.06
CA LEU A 147 -15.85 3.81 1.61
C LEU A 147 -14.59 3.49 2.41
N CYS A 148 -14.70 3.42 3.74
CA CYS A 148 -13.67 2.89 4.63
C CYS A 148 -14.12 1.50 5.09
N HIS A 149 -13.44 0.43 4.64
CA HIS A 149 -13.64 -0.90 5.19
C HIS A 149 -12.45 -1.28 6.06
N ALA A 150 -12.53 -0.90 7.34
CA ALA A 150 -11.66 -1.43 8.38
C ALA A 150 -12.32 -2.70 8.95
N ARG A 151 -12.07 -3.85 8.32
CA ARG A 151 -12.20 -5.14 9.02
C ARG A 151 -11.18 -6.16 8.47
N SER A 152 -10.36 -6.57 9.43
CA SER A 152 -9.21 -7.46 9.43
C SER A 152 -9.29 -8.74 8.58
N SER A 153 -8.11 -9.35 8.38
CA SER A 153 -7.81 -10.66 7.76
C SER A 153 -7.66 -10.73 6.23
N VAL A 154 -6.71 -9.97 5.68
CA VAL A 154 -6.19 -10.20 4.31
C VAL A 154 -4.66 -10.02 4.28
N LEU A 155 -3.95 -10.82 5.05
CA LEU A 155 -2.58 -11.22 4.73
C LEU A 155 -2.58 -12.74 4.60
#